data_AF-A0A952PHQ9-F1
#
_entry.id   AF-A0A952PHQ9-F1
#
_cell.length_a   1.000
_cell.length_b   1.000
_cell.length_c   1.000
_cell.angle_alpha   90.00
_cell.angle_beta   90.00
_cell.angle_gamma   90.00
#
_symmetry.space_group_name_H-M   'P 1'
#
loop_
_entity.id
_entity.type
_entity.pdbx_description
1 polymer ?
#
loop_
_entity_poly.entity_id
_entity_poly.type
_entity_poly.pdbx_seq_one_letter_code
_entity_poly.pdbx_strand_id
1 'polypeptide(L)'
;MSADKREQPARSRVWLFASLFLLVAILLVACADQPEPLASAAQLQLGEQVYAQTCAVCHGDRGQGHVLPAAPALDDSEHAWHHPDAQIQQLIVLGGPTMPALGGQLNHEEVVAVIRYIQTWWTPEQLQAQQEFSHQYPLREP
;
A
#
# COMPACT_ATOMS: atom_id res chain seq x y z
N MET A 1 -31.42 12.26 71.14
CA MET A 1 -31.80 12.26 69.71
C MET A 1 -30.76 13.08 68.98
N SER A 2 -29.65 12.45 68.57
CA SER A 2 -28.58 13.09 67.81
C SER A 2 -28.37 12.27 66.55
N ALA A 3 -28.63 12.90 65.40
CA ALA A 3 -28.42 12.31 64.09
C ALA A 3 -26.92 12.32 63.77
N ASP A 4 -26.35 11.15 63.54
CA ASP A 4 -24.99 10.98 63.02
C ASP A 4 -25.01 11.21 61.48
N LYS A 5 -24.54 12.39 61.06
CA LYS A 5 -24.27 12.72 59.66
C LYS A 5 -22.93 12.10 59.26
N ARG A 6 -22.95 10.89 58.73
CA ARG A 6 -21.79 10.31 58.05
C ARG A 6 -21.56 11.02 56.71
N GLU A 7 -20.52 11.84 56.68
CA GLU A 7 -19.99 12.48 55.47
C GLU A 7 -19.43 11.42 54.52
N GLN A 8 -19.95 11.34 53.29
CA GLN A 8 -19.40 10.50 52.24
C GLN A 8 -18.20 11.25 51.62
N PRO A 9 -16.95 10.77 51.76
CA PRO A 9 -15.82 11.42 51.12
C PRO A 9 -15.91 11.23 49.61
N ALA A 10 -15.34 12.18 48.87
CA ALA A 10 -15.32 12.38 47.42
C ALA A 10 -14.72 11.24 46.57
N ARG A 11 -14.99 9.96 46.90
CA ARG A 11 -14.55 8.78 46.16
C ARG A 11 -15.24 8.64 44.81
N SER A 12 -16.44 9.19 44.63
CA SER A 12 -17.16 9.11 43.35
C SER A 12 -16.51 9.93 42.23
N ARG A 13 -15.95 11.11 42.54
CA ARG A 13 -15.45 12.04 41.51
C ARG A 13 -14.09 11.60 40.96
N VAL A 14 -13.20 11.10 41.81
CA VAL A 14 -11.85 10.63 41.40
C VAL A 14 -11.93 9.45 40.43
N TRP A 15 -12.87 8.52 40.64
CA TRP A 15 -13.06 7.37 39.76
C TRP A 15 -13.68 7.76 38.41
N LEU A 16 -14.60 8.74 38.39
CA LEU A 16 -15.15 9.27 37.14
C LEU A 16 -14.08 9.95 36.27
N PHE A 17 -13.16 10.71 36.86
CA PHE A 17 -12.05 11.32 36.12
C PHE A 17 -11.02 10.27 35.65
N ALA A 18 -10.72 9.26 36.46
CA ALA A 18 -9.83 8.17 36.06
C ALA A 18 -10.41 7.30 34.93
N SER A 19 -11.72 6.99 34.97
CA SER A 19 -12.41 6.26 33.90
C SER A 19 -12.56 7.08 32.62
N LEU A 20 -12.81 8.39 32.72
CA LEU A 20 -12.84 9.28 31.57
C LEU A 20 -11.45 9.41 30.93
N PHE A 21 -10.39 9.53 31.73
CA PHE A 21 -9.02 9.58 31.23
C PHE A 21 -8.61 8.28 30.55
N LEU A 22 -8.99 7.11 31.10
CA LEU A 22 -8.74 5.81 30.48
C LEU A 22 -9.51 5.65 29.16
N LEU A 23 -10.77 6.05 29.09
CA LEU A 23 -11.56 6.03 27.84
C LEU A 23 -10.98 6.97 26.78
N VAL A 24 -10.58 8.18 27.16
CA VAL A 24 -9.91 9.14 26.26
C VAL A 24 -8.57 8.58 25.77
N ALA A 25 -7.78 7.95 26.64
CA ALA A 25 -6.52 7.31 26.25
C ALA A 25 -6.74 6.14 25.26
N ILE A 26 -7.76 5.31 25.48
CA ILE A 26 -8.13 4.22 24.56
C ILE A 26 -8.57 4.78 23.19
N LEU A 27 -9.36 5.85 23.17
CA LEU A 27 -9.79 6.52 21.94
C LEU A 27 -8.63 7.15 21.17
N LEU A 28 -7.62 7.71 21.86
CA LEU A 28 -6.44 8.30 21.22
C LEU A 28 -5.52 7.26 20.58
N VAL A 29 -5.39 6.07 21.17
CA VAL A 29 -4.58 4.97 20.62
C VAL A 29 -5.20 4.36 19.36
N ALA A 30 -6.54 4.32 19.28
CA ALA A 30 -7.25 3.71 18.15
C ALA A 30 -7.05 4.42 16.79
N CYS A 31 -6.61 5.68 16.78
CA CYS A 31 -6.44 6.46 15.54
C CYS A 31 -4.99 6.49 15.02
N ALA A 32 -4.01 5.97 15.78
CA ALA A 32 -2.60 6.13 15.44
C ALA A 32 -2.07 5.11 14.41
N ASP A 33 -2.89 4.14 13.99
CA ASP A 33 -2.43 2.94 13.29
C ASP A 33 -2.99 2.85 11.85
N GLN A 34 -3.07 3.98 11.14
CA GLN A 34 -3.40 3.95 9.71
C GLN A 34 -2.12 3.66 8.92
N PRO A 35 -2.10 2.62 8.07
CA PRO A 35 -0.95 2.37 7.22
C PRO A 35 -0.75 3.57 6.28
N GLU A 36 0.47 4.08 6.23
CA GLU A 36 0.84 5.13 5.29
C GLU A 36 0.57 4.66 3.85
N PRO A 37 -0.01 5.51 2.99
CA PRO A 37 -0.27 5.14 1.61
C PRO A 37 1.06 4.84 0.89
N LEU A 38 1.08 3.77 0.09
CA LEU A 38 2.27 3.33 -0.66
C LEU A 38 2.80 4.38 -1.66
N ALA A 39 1.95 5.31 -2.08
CA ALA A 39 2.27 6.33 -3.06
C ALA A 39 1.45 7.60 -2.86
N SER A 40 2.04 8.73 -3.21
CA SER A 40 1.32 10.00 -3.27
C SER A 40 0.40 10.07 -4.50
N ALA A 41 -0.60 10.96 -4.47
CA ALA A 41 -1.47 11.19 -5.63
C ALA A 41 -0.69 11.59 -6.90
N ALA A 42 0.36 12.41 -6.75
CA ALA A 42 1.22 12.82 -7.86
C ALA A 42 1.98 11.62 -8.45
N GLN A 43 2.46 10.71 -7.60
CA GLN A 43 3.16 9.50 -8.04
C GLN A 43 2.22 8.52 -8.75
N LEU A 44 0.98 8.36 -8.27
CA LEU A 44 -0.03 7.56 -8.95
C LEU A 44 -0.40 8.15 -10.32
N GLN A 45 -0.54 9.48 -10.40
CA GLN A 45 -0.81 10.16 -11.66
C GLN A 45 0.33 10.00 -12.66
N LEU A 46 1.59 10.05 -12.21
CA LEU A 46 2.75 9.74 -13.05
C LEU A 46 2.72 8.28 -13.52
N GLY A 47 2.47 7.35 -12.60
CA GLY A 47 2.41 5.92 -12.91
C GLY A 47 1.32 5.57 -13.92
N GLU A 48 0.15 6.20 -13.82
CA GLU A 48 -0.94 6.07 -14.79
C GLU A 48 -0.52 6.53 -16.20
N GLN A 49 0.16 7.68 -16.30
CA GLN A 49 0.65 8.20 -17.57
C GLN A 49 1.69 7.26 -18.20
N VAL A 50 2.65 6.80 -17.41
CA VAL A 50 3.68 5.85 -17.85
C VAL A 50 3.02 4.54 -18.32
N TYR A 51 2.06 4.03 -17.55
CA TYR A 51 1.34 2.81 -17.87
C TYR A 51 0.62 2.92 -19.23
N ALA A 52 -0.16 3.98 -19.41
CA ALA A 52 -0.95 4.20 -20.61
C ALA A 52 -0.07 4.34 -21.87
N GLN A 53 1.09 5.01 -21.73
CA GLN A 53 1.99 5.27 -22.86
C GLN A 53 2.87 4.07 -23.23
N THR A 54 3.25 3.26 -22.24
CA THR A 54 4.32 2.25 -22.41
C THR A 54 3.84 0.82 -22.20
N CYS A 55 2.99 0.57 -21.20
CA CYS A 55 2.68 -0.78 -20.73
C CYS A 55 1.39 -1.33 -21.33
N ALA A 56 0.36 -0.48 -21.48
CA ALA A 56 -0.99 -0.87 -21.88
C ALA A 56 -1.04 -1.55 -23.26
N VAL A 57 -0.13 -1.19 -24.18
CA VAL A 57 -0.04 -1.77 -25.52
C VAL A 57 0.12 -3.30 -25.50
N CYS A 58 0.76 -3.84 -24.46
CA CYS A 58 0.94 -5.28 -24.29
C CYS A 58 0.03 -5.83 -23.19
N HIS A 59 -0.04 -5.17 -22.03
CA HIS A 59 -0.72 -5.68 -20.84
C HIS A 59 -2.22 -5.29 -20.74
N GLY A 60 -2.74 -4.55 -21.72
CA GLY A 60 -4.12 -4.07 -21.75
C GLY A 60 -4.33 -2.81 -20.90
N ASP A 61 -5.43 -2.10 -21.12
CA ASP A 61 -5.69 -0.80 -20.47
C ASP A 61 -5.79 -0.85 -18.94
N ARG A 62 -6.10 -2.03 -18.38
CA ARG A 62 -6.25 -2.25 -16.94
C ARG A 62 -5.38 -3.41 -16.43
N GLY A 63 -4.36 -3.81 -17.19
CA GLY A 63 -3.49 -4.91 -16.77
C GLY A 63 -4.12 -6.29 -16.90
N GLN A 64 -5.21 -6.47 -17.63
CA GLN A 64 -5.84 -7.78 -17.81
C GLN A 64 -5.01 -8.78 -18.64
N GLY A 65 -3.90 -8.34 -19.24
CA GLY A 65 -3.05 -9.17 -20.09
C GLY A 65 -3.67 -9.51 -21.44
N HIS A 66 -2.88 -10.10 -22.33
CA HIS A 66 -3.32 -10.57 -23.64
C HIS A 66 -2.66 -11.91 -23.99
N VAL A 67 -3.35 -12.73 -24.79
CA VAL A 67 -2.80 -14.00 -25.31
C VAL A 67 -1.76 -13.74 -26.41
N LEU A 68 -1.93 -12.66 -27.18
CA LEU A 68 -1.03 -12.24 -28.27
C LEU A 68 -0.83 -10.70 -28.23
N PRO A 69 0.39 -10.19 -27.95
CA PRO A 69 1.55 -10.95 -27.45
C PRO A 69 1.24 -11.58 -26.10
N ALA A 70 1.88 -12.71 -25.75
CA ALA A 70 1.69 -13.39 -24.46
C ALA A 70 2.21 -12.52 -23.30
N ALA A 71 1.40 -11.56 -22.90
CA ALA A 71 1.66 -10.61 -21.84
C ALA A 71 0.79 -10.99 -20.63
N PRO A 72 1.41 -11.32 -19.47
CA PRO A 72 0.66 -11.73 -18.29
C PRO A 72 -0.25 -10.60 -17.81
N ALA A 73 -1.31 -10.98 -17.10
CA ALA A 73 -2.10 -10.01 -16.38
C ALA A 73 -1.28 -9.44 -15.21
N LEU A 74 -1.40 -8.13 -15.04
CA LEU A 74 -0.79 -7.32 -13.99
C LEU A 74 -1.83 -6.89 -12.93
N ASP A 75 -3.12 -7.09 -13.20
CA ASP A 75 -4.21 -6.85 -12.26
C ASP A 75 -4.33 -7.98 -11.21
N ASP A 76 -5.46 -8.04 -10.51
CA ASP A 76 -5.72 -9.00 -9.44
C ASP A 76 -6.00 -10.43 -9.93
N SER A 77 -6.04 -10.67 -11.25
CA SER A 77 -6.45 -11.96 -11.82
C SER A 77 -5.35 -13.01 -11.94
N GLU A 78 -4.07 -12.62 -11.98
CA GLU A 78 -2.93 -13.54 -12.13
C GLU A 78 -1.84 -13.36 -11.06
N HIS A 79 -0.56 -13.57 -11.41
CA HIS A 79 0.53 -13.86 -10.48
C HIS A 79 1.44 -12.66 -10.17
N ALA A 80 1.16 -11.47 -10.69
CA ALA A 80 2.05 -10.30 -10.57
C ALA A 80 2.39 -9.96 -9.10
N TRP A 81 1.42 -10.09 -8.18
CA TRP A 81 1.58 -9.83 -6.75
C TRP A 81 2.44 -10.88 -6.00
N HIS A 82 2.78 -12.02 -6.60
CA HIS A 82 3.73 -12.97 -6.02
C HIS A 82 5.20 -12.53 -6.18
N HIS A 83 5.45 -11.43 -6.88
CA HIS A 83 6.79 -10.92 -7.12
C HIS A 83 7.07 -9.70 -6.23
N PRO A 84 8.21 -9.68 -5.50
CA PRO A 84 8.56 -8.51 -4.71
C PRO A 84 8.92 -7.31 -5.61
N ASP A 85 8.83 -6.11 -5.04
CA ASP A 85 9.11 -4.84 -5.69
C ASP A 85 10.44 -4.85 -6.47
N ALA A 86 11.53 -5.36 -5.88
CA ALA A 86 12.84 -5.44 -6.53
C ALA A 86 12.85 -6.30 -7.81
N GLN A 87 12.02 -7.35 -7.84
CA GLN A 87 11.92 -8.25 -8.98
C GLN A 87 11.09 -7.62 -10.10
N ILE A 88 9.96 -6.98 -9.75
CA ILE A 88 9.12 -6.25 -10.70
C ILE A 88 9.94 -5.12 -11.34
N GLN A 89 10.65 -4.33 -10.51
CA GLN A 89 11.56 -3.29 -10.99
C GLN A 89 12.61 -3.85 -11.97
N GLN A 90 13.22 -4.99 -11.65
CA GLN A 90 14.22 -5.61 -12.52
C GLN A 90 13.63 -6.05 -13.87
N LEU A 91 12.43 -6.61 -13.88
CA LEU A 91 11.75 -7.02 -15.12
C LEU A 91 11.43 -5.80 -16.01
N ILE A 92 11.05 -4.67 -15.41
CA ILE A 92 10.84 -3.42 -16.16
C ILE A 92 12.17 -2.90 -16.73
N VAL A 93 13.22 -2.83 -15.91
CA VAL A 93 14.50 -2.23 -16.30
C VAL A 93 15.24 -3.10 -17.32
N LEU A 94 15.33 -4.41 -17.09
CA LEU A 94 16.12 -5.34 -17.90
C LEU A 94 15.31 -6.09 -18.97
N GLY A 95 13.98 -6.07 -18.89
CA GLY A 95 13.10 -6.86 -19.74
C GLY A 95 12.98 -8.31 -19.29
N GLY A 96 12.10 -9.03 -19.99
CA GLY A 96 11.91 -10.47 -19.87
C GLY A 96 12.05 -11.17 -21.23
N PRO A 97 11.64 -12.44 -21.35
CA PRO A 97 11.73 -13.18 -22.61
C PRO A 97 11.00 -12.48 -23.78
N THR A 98 9.85 -11.86 -23.50
CA THR A 98 9.01 -11.16 -24.49
C THR A 98 8.82 -9.68 -24.17
N MET A 99 9.01 -9.27 -22.92
CA MET A 99 8.93 -7.87 -22.50
C MET A 99 10.25 -7.15 -22.81
N PRO A 100 10.25 -6.03 -23.54
CA PRO A 100 11.46 -5.28 -23.84
C PRO A 100 12.05 -4.64 -22.57
N ALA A 101 13.37 -4.41 -22.57
CA ALA A 101 14.03 -3.64 -21.53
C ALA A 101 13.64 -2.16 -21.62
N LEU A 102 13.15 -1.59 -20.51
CA LEU A 102 12.69 -0.20 -20.46
C LEU A 102 13.65 0.73 -19.69
N GLY A 103 14.76 0.23 -19.15
CA GLY A 103 15.71 1.04 -18.37
C GLY A 103 16.42 2.15 -19.15
N GLY A 104 16.39 2.12 -20.49
CA GLY A 104 16.86 3.22 -21.34
C GLY A 104 15.78 4.22 -21.75
N GLN A 105 14.52 3.94 -21.43
CA GLN A 105 13.34 4.74 -21.79
C GLN A 105 12.68 5.39 -20.58
N LEU A 106 12.69 4.71 -19.44
CA LEU A 106 12.11 5.16 -18.18
C LEU A 106 13.21 5.45 -17.17
N ASN A 107 13.09 6.58 -16.46
CA ASN A 107 13.92 6.89 -15.32
C ASN A 107 13.44 6.15 -14.04
N HIS A 108 14.23 6.20 -12.97
CA HIS A 108 13.92 5.51 -11.73
C HIS A 108 12.55 5.91 -11.13
N GLU A 109 12.22 7.21 -11.11
CA GLU A 109 10.95 7.70 -10.57
C GLU A 109 9.75 7.18 -11.38
N GLU A 110 9.86 7.12 -12.71
CA GLU A 110 8.84 6.58 -13.60
C GLU A 110 8.63 5.07 -13.38
N VAL A 111 9.72 4.31 -13.21
CA VAL A 111 9.65 2.87 -12.91
C VAL A 111 8.96 2.63 -11.57
N VAL A 112 9.32 3.40 -10.53
CA VAL A 112 8.66 3.26 -9.23
C VAL A 112 7.19 3.65 -9.33
N ALA A 113 6.88 4.77 -10.01
CA ALA A 113 5.52 5.26 -10.15
C ALA A 113 4.60 4.24 -10.85
N VAL A 114 5.06 3.61 -11.93
CA VAL A 114 4.23 2.61 -12.65
C VAL A 114 4.00 1.35 -11.81
N ILE A 115 4.99 0.91 -11.02
CA ILE A 115 4.81 -0.20 -10.07
C ILE A 115 3.72 0.14 -9.05
N ARG A 116 3.79 1.34 -8.45
CA ARG A 116 2.80 1.81 -7.48
C ARG A 116 1.41 1.96 -8.10
N TYR A 117 1.32 2.35 -9.36
CA TYR A 117 0.04 2.42 -10.07
C TYR A 117 -0.57 1.03 -10.32
N ILE A 118 0.22 0.07 -10.80
CA ILE A 118 -0.23 -1.32 -11.01
C ILE A 118 -0.78 -1.92 -9.70
N GLN A 119 -0.10 -1.65 -8.58
CA GLN A 119 -0.51 -2.09 -7.23
C GLN A 119 -1.91 -1.62 -6.82
N THR A 120 -2.45 -0.57 -7.43
CA THR A 120 -3.81 -0.07 -7.13
C THR A 120 -4.93 -0.99 -7.61
N TRP A 121 -4.63 -1.93 -8.50
CA TRP A 121 -5.61 -2.90 -8.99
C TRP A 121 -5.70 -4.17 -8.15
N TRP A 122 -4.77 -4.37 -7.21
CA TRP A 122 -4.74 -5.58 -6.39
C TRP A 122 -5.72 -5.47 -5.22
N THR A 123 -6.21 -6.63 -4.79
CA THR A 123 -6.96 -6.74 -3.54
C THR A 123 -6.08 -6.37 -2.34
N PRO A 124 -6.67 -5.90 -1.22
CA PRO A 124 -5.91 -5.61 0.00
C PRO A 124 -5.06 -6.79 0.47
N GLU A 125 -5.58 -8.02 0.35
CA GLU A 125 -4.89 -9.24 0.75
C GLU A 125 -3.66 -9.52 -0.14
N GLN A 126 -3.80 -9.36 -1.46
CA GLN A 126 -2.69 -9.52 -2.42
C GLN A 126 -1.61 -8.45 -2.19
N LEU A 127 -2.01 -7.20 -1.97
CA LEU A 127 -1.09 -6.11 -1.71
C LEU A 127 -0.30 -6.34 -0.42
N GLN A 128 -0.97 -6.76 0.65
CA GLN A 128 -0.31 -7.10 1.91
C GLN A 128 0.69 -8.25 1.73
N ALA A 129 0.27 -9.34 1.08
CA ALA A 129 1.16 -10.47 0.85
C ALA A 129 2.39 -10.07 0.02
N GLN A 130 2.20 -9.22 -0.99
CA GLN A 130 3.31 -8.70 -1.79
C GLN A 130 4.25 -7.82 -0.96
N GLN A 131 3.71 -6.95 -0.11
CA GLN A 131 4.49 -6.08 0.77
C GLN A 131 5.37 -6.88 1.73
N GLU A 132 4.89 -8.03 2.23
CA GLU A 132 5.69 -8.92 3.08
C GLU A 132 6.93 -9.43 2.34
N PHE A 133 6.80 -9.82 1.06
CA PHE A 133 7.95 -10.20 0.24
C PHE A 133 8.85 -8.99 -0.10
N SER A 134 8.24 -7.85 -0.42
CA SER A 134 8.94 -6.61 -0.76
C SER A 134 9.73 -6.02 0.40
N HIS A 135 9.36 -6.30 1.65
CA HIS A 135 10.16 -5.90 2.81
C HIS A 135 11.55 -6.54 2.79
N GLN A 136 11.66 -7.79 2.34
CA GLN A 136 12.95 -8.47 2.17
C GLN A 136 13.67 -8.05 0.88
N TYR A 137 12.92 -7.66 -0.15
CA TYR A 137 13.41 -7.32 -1.48
C TYR A 137 12.81 -5.99 -1.99
N PRO A 138 13.22 -4.85 -1.41
CA PRO A 138 12.62 -3.55 -1.70
C PRO A 138 13.07 -3.00 -3.05
N LEU A 139 12.36 -1.98 -3.55
CA LEU A 139 12.81 -1.18 -4.69
C LEU A 139 14.26 -0.73 -4.48
N ARG A 140 15.09 -0.87 -5.51
CA ARG A 140 16.49 -0.43 -5.47
C ARG A 140 16.56 1.04 -5.82
N GLU A 141 17.31 1.79 -5.03
CA GLU A 141 17.71 3.17 -5.31
C GLU A 141 18.37 3.32 -6.71
N PRO A 142 18.28 4.51 -7.33
CA PRO A 142 18.80 4.80 -8.67
C PRO A 142 20.32 4.58 -8.83
#